data_AF-A0A8T4A3V0-F1
#
_entry.id   AF-A0A8T4A3V0-F1
#
_cell.length_a   1.000
_cell.length_b   1.000
_cell.length_c   1.000
_cell.angle_alpha   90.00
_cell.angle_beta   90.00
_cell.angle_gamma   90.00
#
_symmetry.space_group_name_H-M   'P 1'
#
loop_
_entity.id
_entity.type
_entity.pdbx_description
1 polymer ?
#
loop_
_entity_poly.entity_id
_entity_poly.type
_entity_poly.pdbx_seq_one_letter_code
_entity_poly.pdbx_strand_id
1 'polypeptide(L)'
;GSKVETRYPEIGPTTNHPYCPTLRGKIEDSKVPEGVASIPEIVINGVSIQAVKEAMQAAMHSVRNVEGVIKISAGNYGGKLGKHKIYLRELL
;
A
#
# COMPACT_ATOMS: atom_id res chain seq x y z
N GLY A 1 0.73 -6.72 2.68
CA GLY A 1 -0.41 -6.53 1.80
C GLY A 1 -0.82 -7.78 1.05
N SER A 2 -2.11 -7.84 0.70
CA SER A 2 -2.72 -8.89 -0.11
C SER A 2 -3.18 -8.35 -1.47
N LYS A 3 -3.54 -9.26 -2.38
CA LYS A 3 -4.23 -8.94 -3.64
C LYS A 3 -5.44 -9.85 -3.81
N VAL A 4 -6.43 -9.38 -4.55
CA VAL A 4 -7.68 -10.12 -4.80
C VAL A 4 -7.46 -11.24 -5.80
N GLU A 5 -6.60 -11.02 -6.80
CA GLU A 5 -6.27 -12.02 -7.79
C GLU A 5 -5.54 -13.21 -7.14
N THR A 6 -6.10 -14.40 -7.26
CA THR A 6 -5.55 -15.61 -6.65
C THR A 6 -5.65 -16.79 -7.62
N ARG A 7 -4.67 -17.70 -7.54
CA ARG A 7 -4.74 -19.02 -8.18
C ARG A 7 -5.38 -20.08 -7.27
N TYR A 8 -5.63 -19.70 -6.01
CA TYR A 8 -6.18 -20.54 -4.94
C TYR A 8 -7.46 -19.86 -4.42
N PRO A 9 -8.58 -19.97 -5.14
CA PRO A 9 -9.82 -19.27 -4.78
C PRO A 9 -10.38 -19.72 -3.43
N GLU A 10 -10.17 -20.97 -3.04
CA GLU A 10 -10.67 -21.55 -1.79
C GLU A 10 -10.07 -20.93 -0.52
N ILE A 11 -8.88 -20.30 -0.61
CA ILE A 11 -8.23 -19.63 0.53
C ILE A 11 -8.40 -18.11 0.53
N GLY A 12 -9.00 -17.55 -0.52
CA GLY A 12 -9.23 -16.11 -0.66
C GLY A 12 -7.98 -15.30 -1.08
N PRO A 13 -7.90 -14.02 -0.68
CA PRO A 13 -6.82 -13.12 -1.08
C PRO A 13 -5.43 -13.66 -0.70
N THR A 14 -4.50 -13.59 -1.66
CA THR A 14 -3.13 -14.08 -1.47
C THR A 14 -2.16 -12.92 -1.31
N THR A 15 -0.89 -13.23 -1.02
CA THR A 15 0.16 -12.21 -0.95
C THR A 15 0.21 -11.35 -2.21
N ASN A 16 0.43 -10.05 -2.02
CA ASN A 16 0.67 -9.11 -3.12
C ASN A 16 2.13 -9.23 -3.60
N HIS A 17 2.44 -10.39 -4.20
CA HIS A 17 3.79 -10.78 -4.62
C HIS A 17 4.57 -9.76 -5.47
N PRO A 18 3.97 -8.89 -6.32
CA PRO A 18 4.72 -7.85 -7.02
C PRO A 18 5.39 -6.85 -6.06
N TYR A 19 4.91 -6.73 -4.82
CA TYR A 19 5.48 -5.86 -3.79
C TYR A 19 6.24 -6.65 -2.71
N CYS A 20 6.68 -7.90 -2.98
CA CYS A 20 7.52 -8.65 -2.05
C CYS A 20 9.01 -8.39 -2.31
N PRO A 21 9.76 -7.74 -1.39
CA PRO A 21 11.18 -7.44 -1.61
C PRO A 21 12.05 -8.66 -1.88
N THR A 22 11.73 -9.81 -1.27
CA THR A 22 12.46 -11.08 -1.43
C THR A 22 12.28 -11.74 -2.80
N LEU A 23 11.29 -11.28 -3.58
CA LEU A 23 11.01 -11.72 -4.95
C LEU A 23 11.54 -10.75 -6.01
N ARG A 24 12.09 -9.58 -5.61
CA ARG A 24 12.70 -8.64 -6.56
C ARG A 24 13.82 -9.32 -7.34
N GLY A 25 13.77 -9.26 -8.67
CA GLY A 25 14.71 -9.95 -9.57
C GLY A 25 14.45 -11.44 -9.78
N LYS A 26 13.40 -12.01 -9.16
CA LYS A 26 12.95 -13.41 -9.35
C LYS A 26 11.62 -13.52 -10.11
N ILE A 27 10.91 -12.40 -10.25
CA ILE A 27 9.65 -12.29 -10.99
C ILE A 27 9.73 -11.10 -11.95
N GLU A 28 9.12 -11.22 -13.13
CA GLU A 28 9.17 -10.20 -14.18
C GLU A 28 8.33 -8.96 -13.83
N ASP A 29 7.23 -9.14 -13.08
CA ASP A 29 6.26 -8.09 -12.77
C ASP A 29 6.50 -7.40 -11.42
N SER A 30 7.70 -7.54 -10.84
CA SER A 30 8.07 -6.91 -9.58
C SER A 30 7.88 -5.39 -9.64
N LYS A 31 7.15 -4.85 -8.67
CA LYS A 31 6.90 -3.42 -8.44
C LYS A 31 7.72 -2.84 -7.28
N VAL A 32 8.60 -3.64 -6.68
CA VAL A 32 9.51 -3.19 -5.61
C VAL A 32 10.59 -2.29 -6.21
N PRO A 33 10.70 -1.01 -5.78
CA PRO A 33 11.76 -0.13 -6.25
C PRO A 33 13.16 -0.63 -5.89
N GLU A 34 14.17 -0.14 -6.62
CA GLU A 34 15.57 -0.36 -6.26
C GLU A 34 15.88 0.20 -4.87
N GLY A 35 16.80 -0.44 -4.14
CA GLY A 35 17.16 -0.05 -2.76
C GLY A 35 16.13 -0.38 -1.68
N VAL A 36 14.89 -0.77 -2.02
CA VAL A 36 13.87 -1.11 -1.03
C VAL A 36 14.02 -2.54 -0.50
N ALA A 37 14.20 -2.67 0.81
CA ALA A 37 14.32 -3.96 1.51
C ALA A 37 13.06 -4.38 2.28
N SER A 38 12.16 -3.44 2.61
CA SER A 38 10.92 -3.69 3.35
C SER A 38 9.80 -2.76 2.89
N ILE A 39 8.56 -3.25 2.90
CA ILE A 39 7.35 -2.48 2.52
C ILE A 39 6.25 -2.78 3.56
N PRO A 40 6.23 -2.07 4.71
CA PRO A 40 5.13 -2.16 5.67
C PRO A 40 3.88 -1.45 5.14
N GLU A 41 2.70 -1.90 5.57
CA GLU A 41 1.40 -1.32 5.22
C GLU A 41 0.65 -0.95 6.51
N ILE A 42 0.10 0.26 6.55
CA ILE A 42 -0.75 0.74 7.64
C ILE A 42 -2.18 0.83 7.12
N VAL A 43 -3.09 0.05 7.71
CA VAL A 43 -4.52 0.06 7.37
C VAL A 43 -5.25 0.90 8.41
N ILE A 44 -6.07 1.85 7.95
CA ILE A 44 -6.79 2.80 8.81
C ILE A 44 -8.30 2.66 8.57
N ASN A 45 -9.03 2.37 9.64
CA ASN A 45 -10.49 2.47 9.68
C ASN A 45 -10.90 3.73 10.45
N GLY A 46 -11.98 4.38 10.04
CA GLY A 46 -12.47 5.58 10.71
C GLY A 46 -13.99 5.73 10.57
N VAL A 47 -14.58 6.54 11.46
CA VAL A 47 -16.03 6.80 11.50
C VAL A 47 -16.50 7.75 10.39
N SER A 48 -15.58 8.44 9.71
CA SER A 48 -15.88 9.31 8.58
C SER A 48 -14.71 9.34 7.60
N ILE A 49 -14.98 9.73 6.35
CA ILE A 49 -13.92 9.90 5.34
C ILE A 49 -12.91 10.99 5.76
N GLN A 50 -13.38 12.02 6.46
CA GLN A 50 -12.56 13.11 6.94
C GLN A 50 -11.57 12.62 8.00
N ALA A 51 -12.03 11.83 8.98
CA ALA A 51 -11.16 11.25 10.00
C ALA A 51 -10.07 10.34 9.39
N VAL A 52 -10.43 9.56 8.35
CA VAL A 52 -9.45 8.72 7.63
C VAL A 52 -8.42 9.58 6.88
N LYS A 53 -8.85 10.65 6.20
CA LYS A 53 -7.95 11.58 5.50
C LYS A 53 -6.95 12.25 6.47
N GLU A 54 -7.44 12.73 7.61
CA GLU A 54 -6.60 13.34 8.66
C GLU A 54 -5.60 12.34 9.23
N ALA A 55 -6.03 11.11 9.52
CA ALA A 55 -5.14 10.06 10.00
C ALA A 55 -4.07 9.67 8.97
N MET A 56 -4.43 9.58 7.69
CA MET A 56 -3.48 9.34 6.60
C MET A 56 -2.46 10.48 6.47
N GLN A 57 -2.90 11.74 6.51
CA GLN A 57 -2.03 12.91 6.47
C GLN A 57 -1.04 12.91 7.65
N ALA A 58 -1.55 12.69 8.88
CA ALA A 58 -0.71 12.63 10.08
C ALA A 58 0.35 11.51 10.00
N ALA A 59 -0.05 10.32 9.51
CA ALA A 59 0.88 9.21 9.32
C ALA A 59 1.96 9.51 8.27
N MET A 60 1.61 10.17 7.16
CA MET A 60 2.61 10.58 6.16
C MET A 60 3.59 11.62 6.72
N HIS A 61 3.09 12.60 7.49
CA HIS A 61 3.95 13.60 8.12
C HIS A 61 4.83 13.03 9.22
N SER A 62 4.42 11.98 9.93
CA SER A 62 5.25 11.39 10.99
C SER A 62 6.44 10.59 10.44
N VAL A 63 6.30 9.99 9.24
CA VAL A 63 7.36 9.14 8.66
C VAL A 63 8.25 9.85 7.63
N ARG A 64 7.89 11.06 7.16
CA ARG A 64 8.60 11.74 6.06
C ARG A 64 10.09 12.03 6.32
N ASN A 65 10.49 12.14 7.59
CA ASN A 65 11.86 12.47 8.00
C ASN A 65 12.56 11.29 8.69
N VAL A 66 11.93 10.10 8.69
CA VAL A 66 12.54 8.89 9.27
C VAL A 66 13.63 8.40 8.33
N GLU A 67 14.84 8.20 8.87
CA GLU A 67 15.98 7.69 8.11
C GLU A 67 15.64 6.33 7.49
N GLY A 68 15.98 6.15 6.22
CA GLY A 68 15.70 4.93 5.46
C GLY A 68 14.31 4.85 4.83
N VAL A 69 13.40 5.81 5.06
CA VAL A 69 12.15 5.89 4.31
C VAL A 69 12.42 6.40 2.89
N ILE A 70 12.26 5.50 1.91
CA ILE A 70 12.53 5.81 0.49
C ILE A 70 11.30 6.39 -0.22
N LYS A 71 10.10 5.87 0.09
CA LYS A 71 8.86 6.24 -0.63
C LYS A 71 7.62 5.96 0.20
N ILE A 72 6.63 6.84 0.08
CA ILE A 72 5.26 6.65 0.56
C ILE A 72 4.35 6.37 -0.65
N SER A 73 3.44 5.41 -0.53
CA SER A 73 2.46 5.04 -1.56
C SER A 73 1.16 4.57 -0.90
N ALA A 74 0.15 4.23 -1.70
CA ALA A 74 -1.11 3.64 -1.24
C ALA A 74 -1.52 2.44 -2.11
N GLY A 75 -2.02 1.40 -1.45
CA GLY A 75 -2.67 0.26 -2.11
C GLY A 75 -4.04 0.66 -2.68
N ASN A 76 -4.42 0.12 -3.84
CA ASN A 76 -5.73 0.31 -4.43
C ASN A 76 -6.09 -0.85 -5.38
N TYR A 77 -7.38 -0.97 -5.70
CA TYR A 77 -7.92 -1.99 -6.62
C TYR A 77 -8.35 -1.41 -7.97
N GLY A 78 -7.62 -0.42 -8.48
CA GLY A 78 -7.94 0.24 -9.76
C GLY A 78 -9.29 0.97 -9.77
N GLY A 79 -9.83 1.31 -8.59
CA GLY A 79 -11.15 1.95 -8.45
C GLY A 79 -12.34 1.01 -8.72
N LYS A 80 -12.13 -0.31 -8.79
CA LYS A 80 -13.18 -1.29 -9.12
C LYS A 80 -13.91 -1.89 -7.90
N LEU A 81 -13.41 -1.68 -6.68
CA LEU A 81 -13.92 -2.34 -5.47
C LEU A 81 -14.42 -1.37 -4.40
N GLY A 82 -13.60 -0.38 -4.02
CA GLY A 82 -13.93 0.57 -2.95
C GLY A 82 -14.79 1.75 -3.45
N LYS A 83 -15.76 2.18 -2.64
CA LYS A 83 -16.59 3.37 -2.90
C LYS A 83 -15.80 4.68 -2.76
N HIS A 84 -14.82 4.71 -1.85
CA HIS A 84 -14.02 5.90 -1.57
C HIS A 84 -12.66 5.83 -2.25
N LYS A 85 -12.18 6.97 -2.73
CA LYS A 85 -10.84 7.16 -3.32
C LYS A 85 -10.19 8.32 -2.57
N ILE A 86 -9.02 8.07 -1.98
CA ILE A 86 -8.24 9.09 -1.28
C ILE A 86 -6.92 9.24 -2.03
N TYR A 87 -6.75 10.37 -2.70
CA TYR A 87 -5.52 10.65 -3.44
C TYR A 87 -4.50 11.29 -2.51
N LEU A 88 -3.33 10.66 -2.32
CA LEU A 88 -2.30 11.16 -1.39
C LEU A 88 -1.87 12.60 -1.69
N ARG A 89 -1.90 13.02 -2.97
CA ARG A 89 -1.56 14.40 -3.38
C ARG A 89 -2.51 15.45 -2.84
N GLU A 90 -3.76 15.10 -2.54
CA GLU A 90 -4.76 16.01 -1.93
C GLU A 90 -4.57 16.16 -0.41
N LEU A 91 -3.66 15.38 0.18
CA LEU A 91 -3.38 15.38 1.62
C LEU A 91 -2.02 16.02 1.94
N LEU A 92 -1.31 16.56 0.94
CA LEU A 92 0.01 17.20 1.11
C LEU A 92 -0.12 18.68 1.46
#